data_AF-C0C676-F1
#
_entry.id   AF-C0C676-F1
#
_cell.length_a   1.000
_cell.length_b   1.000
_cell.length_c   1.000
_cell.angle_alpha   90.00
_cell.angle_beta   90.00
_cell.angle_gamma   90.00
#
_symmetry.space_group_name_H-M   'P 1'
#
loop_
_entity.id
_entity.type
_entity.pdbx_description
1 polymer ?
#
loop_
_entity_poly.entity_id
_entity_poly.type
_entity_poly.pdbx_seq_one_letter_code
_entity_poly.pdbx_strand_id
1 'polypeptide(L)'
;MIDALIFDMDGLLFDSERIVQRSWEDCGNVLGLPGMGSHIYNTLGMNAAARRVYFTREVGADFPHEEFAALTRVRFREITDEEGLPMKPGVKELLTYARDHGLKTALATSSRGEYAMRNLTDAAIKEYFDGFVFGDMVSRAKPDPEIYLAACQSIGTAPGRCMALEDSPNGIRSAHAAEMVPVMVPDLVRPDEELRSLTYKIVDTLHDVPAILEELNRDRTP
;
A
#
# COMPACT_ATOMS: atom_id res chain seq x y z
N MET A 1 13.61 21.16 1.27
CA MET A 1 13.30 20.34 2.46
C MET A 1 11.96 19.63 2.26
N ILE A 2 11.85 18.40 2.74
CA ILE A 2 10.62 17.61 2.86
C ILE A 2 9.97 17.93 4.21
N ASP A 3 8.66 18.17 4.19
CA ASP A 3 7.88 18.56 5.36
C ASP A 3 6.79 17.54 5.71
N ALA A 4 6.54 16.58 4.82
CA ALA A 4 5.47 15.61 5.01
C ALA A 4 5.81 14.22 4.50
N LEU A 5 5.26 13.22 5.17
CA LEU A 5 5.28 11.82 4.76
C LEU A 5 3.85 11.38 4.40
N ILE A 6 3.66 10.87 3.18
CA ILE A 6 2.39 10.31 2.74
C ILE A 6 2.54 8.80 2.63
N PHE A 7 1.72 8.06 3.36
CA PHE A 7 1.81 6.62 3.48
C PHE A 7 0.71 5.96 2.65
N ASP A 8 1.05 4.94 1.84
CA ASP A 8 0.08 3.89 1.53
C ASP A 8 -0.26 3.07 2.79
N MET A 9 -1.10 2.03 2.69
CA MET A 9 -1.57 1.24 3.83
C MET A 9 -1.33 -0.25 3.64
N ASP A 10 -1.92 -0.84 2.59
CA ASP A 10 -1.94 -2.28 2.38
C ASP A 10 -0.64 -2.70 1.69
N GLY A 11 0.17 -3.55 2.31
CA GLY A 11 1.51 -3.88 1.82
C GLY A 11 2.61 -2.91 2.30
N LEU A 12 2.23 -1.75 2.87
CA LEU A 12 3.18 -0.81 3.49
C LEU A 12 3.09 -0.75 5.02
N LEU A 13 1.93 -0.39 5.58
CA LEU A 13 1.70 -0.32 7.03
C LEU A 13 1.33 -1.68 7.60
N PHE A 14 0.60 -2.47 6.81
CA PHE A 14 0.13 -3.78 7.18
C PHE A 14 0.59 -4.84 6.17
N ASP A 15 0.96 -6.03 6.66
CA ASP A 15 1.25 -7.22 5.84
C ASP A 15 -0.07 -7.89 5.44
N SER A 16 -0.91 -7.16 4.67
CA SER A 16 -2.21 -7.65 4.23
C SER A 16 -2.12 -8.67 3.09
N GLU A 17 -1.06 -8.62 2.28
CA GLU A 17 -0.80 -9.58 1.19
C GLU A 17 -0.60 -11.01 1.75
N ARG A 18 0.03 -11.18 2.92
CA ARG A 18 0.09 -12.49 3.60
C ARG A 18 -1.30 -13.05 3.95
N ILE A 19 -2.23 -12.19 4.34
CA ILE A 19 -3.61 -12.60 4.66
C ILE A 19 -4.38 -12.92 3.38
N VAL A 20 -4.17 -12.15 2.30
CA VAL A 20 -4.71 -12.46 0.97
C VAL A 20 -4.23 -13.84 0.52
N GLN A 21 -2.92 -14.10 0.58
CA GLN A 21 -2.32 -15.38 0.21
C GLN A 21 -2.95 -16.55 0.98
N ARG A 22 -3.07 -16.42 2.30
CA ARG A 22 -3.69 -17.45 3.15
C ARG A 22 -5.17 -17.64 2.83
N SER A 23 -5.92 -16.56 2.62
CA SER A 23 -7.34 -16.65 2.26
C SER A 23 -7.55 -17.36 0.93
N TRP A 24 -6.67 -17.13 -0.05
CA TRP A 24 -6.70 -17.79 -1.35
C TRP A 24 -6.35 -19.26 -1.23
N GLU A 25 -5.36 -19.61 -0.43
CA GLU A 25 -4.98 -21.00 -0.17
C GLU A 25 -6.12 -21.77 0.51
N ASP A 26 -6.70 -21.22 1.58
CA ASP A 26 -7.82 -21.82 2.32
C ASP A 26 -9.03 -22.03 1.40
N CYS A 27 -9.45 -20.99 0.65
CA CYS A 27 -10.60 -21.08 -0.23
C CYS A 27 -10.36 -21.93 -1.47
N GLY A 28 -9.13 -21.95 -2.00
CA GLY A 28 -8.72 -22.85 -3.07
C GLY A 28 -8.90 -24.31 -2.65
N ASN A 29 -8.45 -24.66 -1.45
CA ASN A 29 -8.63 -26.01 -0.90
C ASN A 29 -10.11 -26.40 -0.75
N VAL A 30 -10.98 -25.46 -0.34
CA VAL A 30 -12.43 -25.69 -0.26
C VAL A 30 -13.04 -25.97 -1.65
N LEU A 31 -12.56 -25.29 -2.69
CA LEU A 31 -13.05 -25.42 -4.06
C LEU A 31 -12.37 -26.56 -4.86
N GLY A 32 -11.45 -27.31 -4.24
CA GLY A 32 -10.68 -28.34 -4.94
C GLY A 32 -9.61 -27.79 -5.90
N LEU A 33 -9.19 -26.54 -5.69
CA LEU A 33 -8.13 -25.83 -6.41
C LEU A 33 -6.94 -25.59 -5.47
N PRO A 34 -6.08 -26.60 -5.19
CA PRO A 34 -4.97 -26.44 -4.26
C PRO A 34 -3.89 -25.49 -4.79
N GLY A 35 -3.16 -24.82 -3.90
CA GLY A 35 -2.04 -23.95 -4.26
C GLY A 35 -2.42 -22.55 -4.73
N MET A 36 -3.70 -22.16 -4.58
CA MET A 36 -4.20 -20.86 -5.04
C MET A 36 -3.51 -19.67 -4.37
N GLY A 37 -2.96 -19.82 -3.16
CA GLY A 37 -2.20 -18.75 -2.50
C GLY A 37 -0.93 -18.36 -3.27
N SER A 38 -0.34 -19.29 -4.02
CA SER A 38 0.89 -19.03 -4.80
C SER A 38 0.68 -18.07 -5.98
N HIS A 39 -0.56 -17.92 -6.45
CA HIS A 39 -0.85 -17.01 -7.56
C HIS A 39 -0.75 -15.54 -7.19
N ILE A 40 -0.67 -15.20 -5.91
CA ILE A 40 -0.51 -13.82 -5.46
C ILE A 40 0.69 -13.16 -6.15
N TYR A 41 1.84 -13.85 -6.20
CA TYR A 41 3.09 -13.36 -6.79
C TYR A 41 2.97 -12.98 -8.28
N ASN A 42 2.03 -13.58 -9.01
CA ASN A 42 1.83 -13.32 -10.43
C ASN A 42 0.70 -12.31 -10.70
N THR A 43 -0.01 -11.86 -9.67
CA THR A 43 -1.18 -10.97 -9.80
C THR A 43 -1.02 -9.66 -9.05
N LEU A 44 0.17 -9.39 -8.52
CA LEU A 44 0.52 -8.13 -7.88
C LEU A 44 0.43 -6.98 -8.89
N GLY A 45 -0.18 -5.87 -8.47
CA GLY A 45 -0.42 -4.70 -9.34
C GLY A 45 -1.51 -4.88 -10.41
N MET A 46 -2.11 -6.07 -10.55
CA MET A 46 -3.25 -6.28 -11.44
C MET A 46 -4.52 -5.70 -10.84
N ASN A 47 -5.32 -5.03 -11.67
CA ASN A 47 -6.70 -4.72 -11.34
C ASN A 47 -7.59 -5.98 -11.44
N ALA A 48 -8.85 -5.87 -11.00
CA ALA A 48 -9.79 -7.00 -11.00
C ALA A 48 -10.01 -7.62 -12.38
N ALA A 49 -10.03 -6.81 -13.45
CA ALA A 49 -10.21 -7.31 -14.81
C ALA A 49 -8.99 -8.11 -15.30
N ALA A 50 -7.78 -7.59 -15.08
CA ALA A 50 -6.54 -8.28 -15.42
C ALA A 50 -6.38 -9.58 -14.60
N ARG A 51 -6.73 -9.54 -13.31
CA ARG A 51 -6.69 -10.72 -12.43
C ARG A 51 -7.70 -11.81 -12.87
N ARG A 52 -8.89 -11.42 -13.34
CA ARG A 52 -9.85 -12.34 -13.97
C ARG A 52 -9.25 -13.02 -15.20
N VAL A 53 -8.68 -12.24 -16.12
CA VAL A 53 -8.02 -12.79 -17.32
C VAL A 53 -6.90 -13.77 -16.94
N TYR A 54 -6.09 -13.41 -15.95
CA TYR A 54 -5.02 -14.27 -15.43
C TYR A 54 -5.56 -15.61 -14.91
N PHE A 55 -6.55 -15.62 -14.01
CA PHE A 55 -7.05 -16.88 -13.45
C PHE A 55 -7.73 -17.76 -14.50
N THR A 56 -8.46 -17.18 -15.45
CA THR A 56 -9.02 -17.93 -16.58
C THR A 56 -7.93 -18.61 -17.41
N ARG A 57 -6.78 -17.95 -17.58
CA ARG A 57 -5.66 -18.47 -18.37
C ARG A 57 -4.84 -19.51 -17.62
N GLU A 58 -4.46 -19.23 -16.37
CA GLU A 58 -3.50 -20.05 -15.61
C GLU A 58 -4.16 -21.21 -14.84
N VAL A 59 -5.40 -21.03 -14.38
CA VAL A 59 -6.11 -22.06 -13.59
C VAL A 59 -7.08 -22.84 -14.47
N GLY A 60 -7.84 -22.13 -15.32
CA GLY A 60 -8.70 -22.76 -16.32
C GLY A 60 -9.89 -21.91 -16.73
N ALA A 61 -10.46 -22.23 -17.89
CA ALA A 61 -11.60 -21.51 -18.46
C ALA A 61 -12.84 -21.51 -17.53
N ASP A 62 -13.01 -22.60 -16.77
CA ASP A 62 -14.13 -22.82 -15.84
C ASP A 62 -13.82 -22.32 -14.41
N PHE A 63 -12.76 -21.51 -14.22
CA PHE A 63 -12.42 -20.97 -12.90
C PHE A 63 -13.62 -20.21 -12.29
N PRO A 64 -14.05 -20.53 -11.06
CA PRO A 64 -15.27 -20.00 -10.48
C PRO A 64 -15.03 -18.60 -9.88
N HIS A 65 -14.81 -17.59 -10.74
CA HIS A 65 -14.40 -16.23 -10.35
C HIS A 65 -15.24 -15.62 -9.24
N GLU A 66 -16.58 -15.64 -9.38
CA GLU A 66 -17.49 -15.00 -8.42
C GLU A 66 -17.49 -15.74 -7.07
N GLU A 67 -17.49 -17.07 -7.10
CA GLU A 67 -17.49 -17.89 -5.89
C GLU A 67 -16.15 -17.78 -5.15
N PHE A 68 -15.03 -17.87 -5.87
CA PHE A 68 -13.70 -17.67 -5.28
C PHE A 68 -13.56 -16.27 -4.69
N ALA A 69 -14.00 -15.23 -5.40
CA ALA A 69 -13.96 -13.86 -4.88
C ALA A 69 -14.85 -13.69 -3.63
N ALA A 70 -16.05 -14.27 -3.61
CA ALA A 70 -16.95 -14.21 -2.46
C ALA A 70 -16.36 -14.94 -1.24
N LEU A 71 -15.88 -16.16 -1.42
CA LEU A 71 -15.27 -16.98 -0.36
C LEU A 71 -14.02 -16.31 0.22
N THR A 72 -13.09 -15.89 -0.65
CA THR A 72 -11.85 -15.24 -0.20
C THR A 72 -12.13 -13.93 0.53
N ARG A 73 -13.12 -13.15 0.11
CA ARG A 73 -13.53 -11.93 0.82
C ARG A 73 -14.09 -12.23 2.21
N VAL A 74 -14.84 -13.33 2.38
CA VAL A 74 -15.32 -13.77 3.71
C VAL A 74 -14.14 -14.24 4.56
N ARG A 75 -13.32 -15.13 4.00
CA ARG A 75 -12.19 -15.72 4.72
C ARG A 75 -11.15 -14.69 5.15
N PHE A 76 -10.85 -13.72 4.30
CA PHE A 76 -9.99 -12.59 4.64
C PHE A 76 -10.53 -11.84 5.87
N ARG A 77 -11.83 -11.52 5.89
CA ARG A 77 -12.44 -10.84 7.05
C ARG A 77 -12.32 -11.67 8.32
N GLU A 78 -12.64 -12.95 8.26
CA GLU A 78 -12.52 -13.86 9.41
C GLU A 78 -11.11 -13.83 9.99
N ILE A 79 -10.08 -14.00 9.15
CA ILE A 79 -8.68 -13.97 9.61
C ILE A 79 -8.36 -12.61 10.23
N THR A 80 -8.76 -11.49 9.61
CA THR A 80 -8.48 -10.16 10.17
C THR A 80 -9.25 -9.87 11.46
N ASP A 81 -10.45 -10.41 11.63
CA ASP A 81 -11.27 -10.19 12.83
C ASP A 81 -10.76 -11.05 14.00
N GLU A 82 -10.19 -12.23 13.72
CA GLU A 82 -9.62 -13.14 14.73
C GLU A 82 -8.18 -12.77 15.12
N GLU A 83 -7.34 -12.47 14.14
CA GLU A 83 -5.88 -12.34 14.31
C GLU A 83 -5.39 -10.89 14.22
N GLY A 84 -6.22 -9.98 13.70
CA GLY A 84 -5.81 -8.62 13.34
C GLY A 84 -4.98 -8.58 12.05
N LEU A 85 -4.60 -7.37 11.62
CA LEU A 85 -3.64 -7.18 10.54
C LEU A 85 -2.23 -7.02 11.10
N PRO A 86 -1.26 -7.88 10.71
CA PRO A 86 0.11 -7.72 11.15
C PRO A 86 0.69 -6.39 10.66
N MET A 87 1.28 -5.63 11.57
CA MET A 87 1.95 -4.36 11.24
C MET A 87 3.35 -4.61 10.68
N LYS A 88 3.73 -3.83 9.68
CA LYS A 88 5.05 -3.91 9.05
C LYS A 88 6.15 -3.31 9.94
N PRO A 89 7.40 -3.78 9.82
CA PRO A 89 8.52 -3.25 10.61
C PRO A 89 8.74 -1.75 10.38
N GLY A 90 8.91 -0.98 11.45
CA GLY A 90 9.25 0.44 11.42
C GLY A 90 8.08 1.41 11.34
N VAL A 91 6.83 0.93 11.26
CA VAL A 91 5.64 1.80 11.16
C VAL A 91 5.53 2.76 12.34
N LYS A 92 5.52 2.24 13.58
CA LYS A 92 5.32 3.08 14.77
C LYS A 92 6.52 3.98 15.04
N GLU A 93 7.71 3.49 14.75
CA GLU A 93 8.96 4.22 14.89
C GLU A 93 9.00 5.40 13.92
N LEU A 94 8.64 5.19 12.65
CA LEU A 94 8.61 6.24 11.64
C LEU A 94 7.50 7.26 11.90
N LEU A 95 6.31 6.82 12.32
CA LEU A 95 5.22 7.73 12.69
C LEU A 95 5.57 8.59 13.91
N THR A 96 6.21 7.99 14.92
CA THR A 96 6.74 8.72 16.09
C THR A 96 7.81 9.72 15.67
N TYR A 97 8.78 9.27 14.87
CA TYR A 97 9.83 10.12 14.32
C TYR A 97 9.26 11.32 13.57
N ALA A 98 8.26 11.10 12.71
CA ALA A 98 7.62 12.17 11.95
C ALA A 98 6.99 13.23 12.87
N ARG A 99 6.27 12.78 13.91
CA ARG A 99 5.69 13.67 14.92
C ARG A 99 6.76 14.47 15.67
N ASP A 100 7.83 13.80 16.13
CA ASP A 100 8.90 14.43 16.92
C ASP A 100 9.69 15.48 16.11
N HIS A 101 9.72 15.34 14.79
CA HIS A 101 10.38 16.28 13.87
C HIS A 101 9.41 17.29 13.23
N GLY A 102 8.14 17.30 13.66
CA GLY A 102 7.14 18.24 13.16
C GLY A 102 6.74 18.02 11.70
N LEU A 103 6.98 16.82 11.16
CA LEU A 103 6.54 16.43 9.82
C LEU A 103 5.04 16.17 9.83
N LYS A 104 4.35 16.65 8.80
CA LYS A 104 2.95 16.27 8.55
C LYS A 104 2.87 14.85 8.04
N THR A 105 1.80 14.15 8.39
CA THR A 105 1.56 12.82 7.85
C THR A 105 0.15 12.66 7.30
N ALA A 106 0.02 11.95 6.19
CA ALA A 106 -1.28 11.56 5.67
C ALA A 106 -1.29 10.15 5.11
N LEU A 107 -2.47 9.55 5.10
CA LEU A 107 -2.72 8.28 4.46
C LEU A 107 -3.29 8.49 3.05
N ALA A 108 -2.81 7.72 2.08
CA ALA A 108 -3.31 7.68 0.71
C ALA A 108 -3.47 6.22 0.25
N THR A 109 -4.63 5.62 0.51
CA THR A 109 -4.87 4.18 0.26
C THR A 109 -5.97 3.96 -0.78
N SER A 110 -5.80 2.96 -1.65
CA SER A 110 -6.86 2.51 -2.57
C SER A 110 -8.01 1.79 -1.87
N SER A 111 -7.85 1.47 -0.59
CA SER A 111 -8.89 0.84 0.22
C SER A 111 -10.00 1.82 0.60
N ARG A 112 -11.19 1.26 0.87
CA ARG A 112 -12.36 2.05 1.33
C ARG A 112 -12.13 2.59 2.73
N GLY A 113 -12.69 3.76 3.01
CA GLY A 113 -12.48 4.44 4.29
C GLY A 113 -12.89 3.64 5.53
N GLU A 114 -14.00 2.91 5.47
CA GLU A 114 -14.46 2.06 6.58
C GLU A 114 -13.40 1.02 7.01
N TYR A 115 -12.83 0.30 6.03
CA TYR A 115 -11.81 -0.71 6.27
C TYR A 115 -10.51 -0.08 6.78
N ALA A 116 -10.05 0.99 6.12
CA ALA A 116 -8.82 1.68 6.51
C ALA A 116 -8.90 2.23 7.95
N MET A 117 -9.99 2.92 8.28
CA MET A 117 -10.17 3.53 9.60
C MET A 117 -10.27 2.50 10.73
N ARG A 118 -10.93 1.36 10.49
CA ARG A 118 -10.96 0.25 11.43
C ARG A 118 -9.54 -0.23 11.74
N ASN A 119 -8.78 -0.58 10.71
CA ASN A 119 -7.44 -1.14 10.88
C ASN A 119 -6.47 -0.16 11.58
N LEU A 120 -6.52 1.12 11.23
CA LEU A 120 -5.69 2.16 11.88
C LEU A 120 -6.06 2.36 13.35
N THR A 121 -7.35 2.22 13.69
CA THR A 121 -7.86 2.34 15.07
C THR A 121 -7.44 1.12 15.90
N ASP A 122 -7.64 -0.09 15.38
CA ASP A 122 -7.28 -1.34 16.05
C ASP A 122 -5.76 -1.43 16.29
N ALA A 123 -4.98 -0.93 15.34
CA ALA A 123 -3.52 -0.85 15.44
C ALA A 123 -3.00 0.31 16.33
N ALA A 124 -3.91 1.17 16.82
CA ALA A 124 -3.62 2.37 17.60
C ALA A 124 -2.66 3.36 16.91
N ILE A 125 -2.78 3.51 15.58
CA ILE A 125 -1.95 4.44 14.78
C ILE A 125 -2.74 5.54 14.07
N LYS A 126 -4.08 5.52 14.13
CA LYS A 126 -4.95 6.58 13.56
C LYS A 126 -4.50 7.99 13.97
N GLU A 127 -4.22 8.22 15.26
CA GLU A 127 -3.89 9.53 15.81
C GLU A 127 -2.50 10.07 15.41
N TYR A 128 -1.72 9.31 14.63
CA TYR A 128 -0.47 9.82 14.06
C TYR A 128 -0.69 10.61 12.78
N PHE A 129 -1.82 10.40 12.09
CA PHE A 129 -2.11 11.00 10.80
C PHE A 129 -2.85 12.34 10.92
N ASP A 130 -2.39 13.36 10.18
CA ASP A 130 -3.04 14.66 10.05
C ASP A 130 -4.14 14.65 8.97
N GLY A 131 -4.09 13.72 8.02
CA GLY A 131 -5.03 13.64 6.89
C GLY A 131 -5.22 12.22 6.37
N PHE A 132 -6.37 11.97 5.75
CA PHE A 132 -6.71 10.68 5.17
C PHE A 132 -7.39 10.86 3.82
N VAL A 133 -6.94 10.08 2.83
CA VAL A 133 -7.61 9.93 1.54
C VAL A 133 -7.75 8.45 1.23
N PHE A 134 -9.00 8.05 0.98
CA PHE A 134 -9.40 6.67 0.71
C PHE A 134 -9.78 6.48 -0.75
N GLY A 135 -9.82 5.22 -1.20
CA GLY A 135 -10.14 4.89 -2.58
C GLY A 135 -11.56 5.29 -3.00
N ASP A 136 -12.49 5.37 -2.05
CA ASP A 136 -13.86 5.85 -2.26
C ASP A 136 -14.01 7.39 -2.18
N MET A 137 -12.90 8.11 -2.05
CA MET A 137 -12.85 9.59 -2.10
C MET A 137 -12.30 10.14 -3.42
N VAL A 138 -11.83 9.27 -4.32
CA VAL A 138 -11.22 9.65 -5.60
C VAL A 138 -11.96 9.04 -6.79
N SER A 139 -11.90 9.72 -7.93
CA SER A 139 -12.53 9.28 -9.18
C SER A 139 -11.62 8.34 -9.97
N ARG A 140 -10.30 8.50 -9.83
CA ARG A 140 -9.28 7.71 -10.53
C ARG A 140 -8.34 7.05 -9.53
N ALA A 141 -8.23 5.72 -9.63
CA ALA A 141 -7.34 4.93 -8.80
C ALA A 141 -5.88 5.03 -9.30
N LYS A 142 -4.94 4.64 -8.42
CA LYS A 142 -3.53 4.44 -8.78
C LYS A 142 -3.45 3.56 -10.05
N PRO A 143 -2.66 3.93 -11.08
CA PRO A 143 -1.52 4.85 -11.05
C PRO A 143 -1.84 6.34 -11.30
N ASP A 144 -3.10 6.76 -11.40
CA ASP A 144 -3.42 8.19 -11.51
C ASP A 144 -2.98 8.94 -10.23
N PRO A 145 -2.41 10.16 -10.32
CA PRO A 145 -1.89 10.90 -9.16
C PRO A 145 -2.96 11.47 -8.23
N GLU A 146 -4.24 11.42 -8.60
CA GLU A 146 -5.36 12.05 -7.89
C GLU A 146 -5.34 11.82 -6.37
N ILE A 147 -5.09 10.57 -5.93
CA ILE A 147 -5.09 10.23 -4.49
C ILE A 147 -3.95 10.89 -3.70
N TYR A 148 -2.75 10.98 -4.28
CA TYR A 148 -1.61 11.63 -3.64
C TYR A 148 -1.73 13.14 -3.63
N LEU A 149 -2.24 13.72 -4.72
CA LEU A 149 -2.54 15.15 -4.79
C LEU A 149 -3.60 15.54 -3.74
N ALA A 150 -4.66 14.73 -3.60
CA ALA A 150 -5.67 14.92 -2.57
C ALA A 150 -5.07 14.78 -1.15
N ALA A 151 -4.16 13.82 -0.94
CA ALA A 151 -3.51 13.64 0.36
C ALA A 151 -2.65 14.87 0.72
N CYS A 152 -1.86 15.37 -0.22
CA CYS A 152 -1.10 16.61 -0.09
C CYS A 152 -2.00 17.80 0.27
N GLN A 153 -3.14 17.93 -0.43
CA GLN A 153 -4.13 18.97 -0.17
C GLN A 153 -4.73 18.86 1.24
N SER A 154 -5.04 17.64 1.71
CA SER A 154 -5.65 17.41 3.02
C SER A 154 -4.81 17.90 4.19
N ILE A 155 -3.48 17.94 4.04
CA ILE A 155 -2.52 18.41 5.03
C ILE A 155 -1.90 19.77 4.67
N GLY A 156 -2.37 20.41 3.59
CA GLY A 156 -1.89 21.72 3.15
C GLY A 156 -0.40 21.77 2.75
N THR A 157 0.17 20.67 2.25
CA THR A 157 1.59 20.60 1.87
C THR A 157 1.73 20.45 0.35
N ALA A 158 2.68 21.18 -0.25
CA ALA A 158 2.93 21.08 -1.69
C ALA A 158 3.57 19.72 -2.06
N PRO A 159 3.19 19.08 -3.19
CA PRO A 159 3.65 17.72 -3.51
C PRO A 159 5.18 17.55 -3.54
N GLY A 160 5.93 18.50 -4.11
CA GLY A 160 7.40 18.45 -4.13
C GLY A 160 8.09 18.55 -2.76
N ARG A 161 7.34 18.82 -1.69
CA ARG A 161 7.77 18.81 -0.29
C ARG A 161 7.29 17.58 0.47
N CYS A 162 6.66 16.63 -0.21
CA CYS A 162 6.17 15.39 0.36
C CYS A 162 7.03 14.20 -0.10
N MET A 163 7.31 13.29 0.82
CA MET A 163 7.82 11.96 0.51
C MET A 163 6.67 10.96 0.54
N ALA A 164 6.45 10.25 -0.57
CA ALA A 164 5.47 9.17 -0.63
C ALA A 164 6.15 7.85 -0.30
N LEU A 165 5.55 7.06 0.58
CA LEU A 165 6.01 5.73 0.98
C LEU A 165 5.05 4.70 0.39
N GLU A 166 5.56 3.73 -0.35
CA GLU A 166 4.78 2.79 -1.16
C GLU A 166 5.46 1.42 -1.28
N ASP A 167 4.68 0.36 -1.43
CA ASP A 167 5.17 -0.99 -1.73
C ASP A 167 4.83 -1.41 -3.17
N SER A 168 3.84 -0.75 -3.79
CA SER A 168 3.22 -1.20 -5.02
C SER A 168 3.72 -0.45 -6.28
N PRO A 169 3.80 -1.11 -7.45
CA PRO A 169 4.15 -0.46 -8.71
C PRO A 169 3.23 0.71 -9.09
N ASN A 170 1.91 0.52 -8.94
CA ASN A 170 0.93 1.55 -9.30
C ASN A 170 1.01 2.74 -8.35
N GLY A 171 1.31 2.47 -7.08
CA GLY A 171 1.60 3.49 -6.09
C GLY A 171 2.79 4.36 -6.40
N ILE A 172 3.93 3.74 -6.72
CA ILE A 172 5.14 4.47 -7.13
C ILE A 172 4.87 5.33 -8.37
N ARG A 173 4.18 4.80 -9.38
CA ARG A 173 3.80 5.57 -10.58
C ARG A 173 2.91 6.77 -10.22
N SER A 174 1.93 6.56 -9.34
CA SER A 174 1.00 7.61 -8.88
C SER A 174 1.72 8.71 -8.10
N ALA A 175 2.57 8.34 -7.15
CA ALA A 175 3.37 9.28 -6.36
C ALA A 175 4.35 10.08 -7.22
N HIS A 176 5.02 9.41 -8.17
CA HIS A 176 5.92 10.06 -9.12
C HIS A 176 5.15 11.06 -10.01
N ALA A 177 4.00 10.64 -10.56
CA ALA A 177 3.16 11.50 -11.38
C ALA A 177 2.57 12.69 -10.59
N ALA A 178 2.49 12.59 -9.26
CA ALA A 178 2.11 13.69 -8.38
C ALA A 178 3.28 14.64 -8.05
N GLU A 179 4.46 14.45 -8.65
CA GLU A 179 5.68 15.25 -8.41
C GLU A 179 6.20 15.20 -6.96
N MET A 180 5.90 14.10 -6.25
CA MET A 180 6.42 13.83 -4.91
C MET A 180 7.78 13.14 -4.98
N VAL A 181 8.39 12.88 -3.81
CA VAL A 181 9.57 12.02 -3.70
C VAL A 181 9.14 10.58 -3.34
N PRO A 182 9.13 9.62 -4.28
CA PRO A 182 8.65 8.27 -4.01
C PRO A 182 9.76 7.40 -3.40
N VAL A 183 9.50 6.79 -2.25
CA VAL A 183 10.36 5.77 -1.64
C VAL A 183 9.58 4.46 -1.62
N MET A 184 10.19 3.43 -2.21
CA MET A 184 9.59 2.11 -2.26
C MET A 184 10.08 1.25 -1.10
N VAL A 185 9.16 0.59 -0.41
CA VAL A 185 9.42 -0.46 0.60
C VAL A 185 8.80 -1.76 0.07
N PRO A 186 9.53 -2.54 -0.74
CA PRO A 186 8.98 -3.70 -1.41
C PRO A 186 8.36 -4.71 -0.42
N ASP A 187 7.19 -5.22 -0.75
CA ASP A 187 6.61 -6.38 -0.07
C ASP A 187 6.87 -7.66 -0.87
N LEU A 188 5.94 -8.04 -1.75
CA LEU A 188 6.09 -9.21 -2.61
C LEU A 188 6.64 -8.86 -4.00
N VAL A 189 6.53 -7.59 -4.43
CA VAL A 189 6.97 -7.14 -5.76
C VAL A 189 8.40 -6.65 -5.74
N ARG A 190 9.25 -7.18 -6.62
CA ARG A 190 10.56 -6.58 -6.87
C ARG A 190 10.46 -5.48 -7.94
N PRO A 191 11.06 -4.30 -7.71
CA PRO A 191 11.04 -3.23 -8.72
C PRO A 191 11.90 -3.58 -9.93
N ASP A 192 11.29 -3.45 -11.10
CA ASP A 192 11.94 -3.52 -12.41
C ASP A 192 12.68 -2.21 -12.74
N GLU A 193 13.24 -2.12 -13.95
CA GLU A 193 14.00 -0.94 -14.38
C GLU A 193 13.13 0.31 -14.50
N GLU A 194 11.88 0.18 -14.95
CA GLU A 194 10.93 1.28 -15.01
C GLU A 194 10.69 1.85 -13.60
N LEU A 195 10.30 1.01 -12.63
CA LEU A 195 10.03 1.46 -11.27
C LEU A 195 11.27 2.08 -10.60
N ARG A 196 12.46 1.53 -10.86
CA ARG A 196 13.72 2.11 -10.37
C ARG A 196 13.95 3.53 -10.90
N SER A 197 13.56 3.82 -12.13
CA SER A 197 13.69 5.17 -12.71
C SER A 197 12.70 6.18 -12.11
N LEU A 198 11.55 5.70 -11.60
CA LEU A 198 10.51 6.54 -11.01
C LEU A 198 10.67 6.73 -9.50
N THR A 199 11.39 5.81 -8.84
CA THR A 199 11.58 5.78 -7.40
C THR A 199 12.84 6.55 -7.01
N TYR A 200 12.77 7.38 -5.97
CA TYR A 200 13.94 8.05 -5.41
C TYR A 200 14.86 7.07 -4.66
N LYS A 201 14.29 6.22 -3.81
CA LYS A 201 15.04 5.19 -3.08
C LYS A 201 14.17 3.95 -2.88
N ILE A 202 14.79 2.78 -2.97
CA ILE A 202 14.21 1.51 -2.54
C ILE A 202 14.89 1.15 -1.22
N VAL A 203 14.10 0.86 -0.20
CA VAL A 203 14.59 0.44 1.13
C VAL A 203 13.94 -0.86 1.55
N ASP A 204 14.56 -1.57 2.50
CA ASP A 204 14.06 -2.87 2.93
C ASP A 204 12.93 -2.73 3.95
N THR A 205 12.99 -1.69 4.81
CA THR A 205 11.99 -1.47 5.87
C THR A 205 11.72 0.02 6.09
N LEU A 206 10.62 0.32 6.80
CA LEU A 206 10.33 1.70 7.20
C LEU A 206 11.32 2.26 8.23
N HIS A 207 12.14 1.42 8.87
CA HIS A 207 13.23 1.88 9.74
C HIS A 207 14.32 2.64 8.99
N ASP A 208 14.46 2.43 7.68
CA ASP A 208 15.49 3.04 6.87
C ASP A 208 15.12 4.47 6.42
N VAL A 209 13.83 4.82 6.46
CA VAL A 209 13.30 6.09 5.94
C VAL A 209 13.88 7.33 6.62
N PRO A 210 14.05 7.39 7.97
CA PRO A 210 14.62 8.57 8.62
C PRO A 210 15.99 8.96 8.06
N ALA A 211 16.89 7.98 7.84
CA ALA A 211 18.22 8.24 7.30
C ALA A 211 18.16 8.80 5.86
N ILE A 212 17.25 8.26 5.04
CA ILE A 212 17.03 8.73 3.65
C ILE A 212 16.47 10.16 3.63
N LEU A 213 15.56 10.47 4.55
CA LEU A 213 14.99 11.79 4.70
C LEU A 213 16.05 12.83 5.11
N GLU A 214 16.90 12.50 6.08
CA GLU A 214 18.00 13.35 6.52
C GLU A 214 19.00 13.62 5.38
N GLU A 215 19.38 12.59 4.64
CA GLU A 215 20.25 12.70 3.45
C GLU A 215 19.66 13.67 2.42
N LEU A 216 18.40 13.44 2.02
CA LEU A 216 17.71 14.26 1.05
C LEU A 216 17.56 15.73 1.50
N ASN A 217 17.30 15.95 2.79
CA ASN A 217 17.14 17.30 3.32
C ASN A 217 18.48 18.06 3.36
N ARG A 218 19.61 17.38 3.61
CA ARG A 218 20.94 17.98 3.47
C ARG A 218 21.21 18.41 2.04
N ASP A 219 20.92 17.56 1.07
CA ASP A 219 21.19 17.85 -0.36
C ASP A 219 20.30 18.97 -0.92
N ARG A 220 19.15 19.22 -0.30
CA ARG A 220 18.21 20.30 -0.65
C ARG A 220 18.46 21.60 0.11
N THR A 221 19.47 21.65 0.97
CA THR A 221 19.87 22.87 1.67
C THR A 221 20.91 23.61 0.83
N PRO A 222 20.73 24.93 0.55
CA PRO A 222 21.67 25.71 -0.27
C PRO A 222 23.11 25.74 0.25
#